data_AF-A0A1V5U6Q2-F1
#
_entry.id   AF-A0A1V5U6Q2-F1
#
_cell.length_a   1.000
_cell.length_b   1.000
_cell.length_c   1.000
_cell.angle_alpha   90.00
_cell.angle_beta   90.00
_cell.angle_gamma   90.00
#
_symmetry.space_group_name_H-M   'P 1'
#
loop_
_entity.id
_entity.type
_entity.pdbx_description
1 polymer ?
#
loop_
_entity_poly.entity_id
_entity_poly.type
_entity_poly.pdbx_seq_one_letter_code
_entity_poly.pdbx_strand_id
1 'polypeptide(L)'
;MKYLETAILVAAIGWAVQPLRAEVAAREEQAEGRRLMVLENAHVRLAVLPDPGATVVEFINKKTGHNFVAGGDKVLAGRLGWGWEDYYTLEALDQFGKSVYSLPYTCEFRDAPGGKTLKTCRFDALADKHGAFLLSPGFRGPKYREPEVWSGKFLKSAVAELEKKYKLKPQKLLFYGYAEGGECANRFYFWMPERVRAWGAHDCTGYSGKSMRNPFPALVTRGDGNRSLLEAEQRFIVGYRSAGGSLLRKNFPGAGRDWGTGSLELARLWLDAVLSEERVQEYGEDETLRVVPVSRKKDIETEYRNPFYNSKIRDLWLR
;
A
#
# COMPACT_ATOMS: atom_id res chain seq x y z
N MET A 1 19.76 21.24 6.67
CA MET A 1 19.45 19.80 6.58
C MET A 1 19.50 19.38 5.12
N LYS A 2 20.51 18.59 4.74
CA LYS A 2 20.69 18.10 3.35
C LYS A 2 19.79 16.87 3.16
N TYR A 3 18.64 17.05 2.52
CA TYR A 3 17.78 15.96 2.05
C TYR A 3 18.39 15.37 0.76
N LEU A 4 19.39 14.51 0.91
CA LEU A 4 20.00 13.78 -0.20
C LEU A 4 19.42 12.37 -0.19
N GLU A 5 18.60 12.09 -1.20
CA GLU A 5 18.07 10.76 -1.57
C GLU A 5 16.96 10.20 -0.67
N THR A 6 15.75 10.74 -0.85
CA THR A 6 14.53 10.21 -0.25
C THR A 6 13.87 9.24 -1.21
N ALA A 7 13.94 7.94 -0.92
CA ALA A 7 13.22 6.93 -1.70
C ALA A 7 11.69 7.05 -1.49
N ILE A 8 10.91 6.67 -2.50
CA ILE A 8 9.44 6.58 -2.37
C ILE A 8 9.05 5.11 -2.43
N LEU A 9 8.49 4.59 -1.33
CA LEU A 9 7.96 3.23 -1.27
C LEU A 9 6.48 3.25 -1.66
N VAL A 10 6.14 2.53 -2.72
CA VAL A 10 4.77 2.38 -3.21
C VAL A 10 4.30 0.97 -2.86
N ALA A 11 3.37 0.88 -1.90
CA ALA A 11 2.75 -0.36 -1.46
C ALA A 11 1.31 -0.45 -2.00
N ALA A 12 1.03 -1.39 -2.91
CA ALA A 12 -0.31 -1.56 -3.49
C ALA A 12 -0.92 -2.93 -3.12
N ILE A 13 -2.19 -2.94 -2.72
CA ILE A 13 -3.05 -4.13 -2.74
C ILE A 13 -4.04 -3.92 -3.88
N GLY A 14 -4.11 -4.88 -4.79
CA GLY A 14 -4.95 -4.75 -5.97
C GLY A 14 -6.44 -5.00 -5.68
N TRP A 15 -7.26 -3.95 -5.81
CA TRP A 15 -8.71 -4.02 -5.98
C TRP A 15 -9.15 -2.83 -6.85
N ALA A 16 -9.92 -3.10 -7.91
CA ALA A 16 -10.49 -2.07 -8.78
C ALA A 16 -11.63 -1.32 -8.07
N VAL A 17 -11.47 -0.03 -7.78
CA VAL A 17 -12.59 0.81 -7.27
C VAL A 17 -13.24 1.59 -8.43
N GLN A 18 -14.54 1.54 -8.66
CA GLN A 18 -15.18 2.47 -9.64
C GLN A 18 -15.22 3.91 -9.08
N PRO A 19 -15.02 4.96 -9.91
CA PRO A 19 -15.07 6.34 -9.43
C PRO A 19 -16.50 6.88 -9.33
N LEU A 20 -16.95 7.23 -8.13
CA LEU A 20 -17.97 8.27 -7.96
C LEU A 20 -17.24 9.57 -7.55
N ARG A 21 -17.25 10.57 -8.43
CA ARG A 21 -17.10 11.98 -8.04
C ARG A 21 -18.52 12.42 -7.66
N ALA A 22 -18.74 12.72 -6.39
CA ALA A 22 -19.98 13.33 -5.98
C ALA A 22 -19.78 14.85 -6.07
N GLU A 23 -20.59 15.54 -6.87
CA GLU A 23 -20.66 17.01 -6.85
C GLU A 23 -21.12 17.44 -5.45
N VAL A 24 -20.37 18.32 -4.80
CA VAL A 24 -20.69 18.84 -3.47
C VAL A 24 -21.20 20.26 -3.61
N ALA A 25 -22.44 20.50 -3.19
CA ALA A 25 -23.03 21.83 -3.05
C ALA A 25 -22.84 22.32 -1.61
N ALA A 26 -22.39 23.56 -1.45
CA ALA A 26 -22.33 24.27 -0.18
C ALA A 26 -23.40 25.36 -0.17
N ARG A 27 -24.19 25.45 0.89
CA ARG A 27 -25.22 26.49 1.05
C ARG A 27 -25.52 26.75 2.51
N GLU A 28 -26.24 27.82 2.76
CA GLU A 28 -26.75 28.15 4.08
C GLU A 28 -28.23 27.85 4.16
N GLU A 29 -28.64 27.32 5.30
CA GLU A 29 -30.03 27.03 5.60
C GLU A 29 -30.39 27.58 6.97
N GLN A 30 -31.68 27.76 7.24
CA GLN A 30 -32.19 28.04 8.57
C GLN A 30 -33.04 26.86 9.06
N ALA A 31 -32.77 26.42 10.28
CA ALA A 31 -33.56 25.41 10.97
C ALA A 31 -33.70 25.82 12.45
N GLU A 32 -34.92 25.75 12.99
CA GLU A 32 -35.24 26.11 14.38
C GLU A 32 -34.67 27.48 14.82
N GLY A 33 -34.74 28.47 13.92
CA GLY A 33 -34.24 29.83 14.18
C GLY A 33 -32.71 29.97 14.21
N ARG A 34 -31.95 28.92 13.88
CA ARG A 34 -30.48 28.93 13.80
C ARG A 34 -30.01 28.82 12.35
N ARG A 35 -28.90 29.50 12.05
CA ARG A 35 -28.21 29.41 10.76
C ARG A 35 -27.37 28.13 10.73
N LEU A 36 -27.47 27.39 9.64
CA LEU A 36 -26.69 26.18 9.35
C LEU A 36 -25.85 26.39 8.10
N MET A 37 -24.65 25.81 8.10
CA MET A 37 -23.87 25.62 6.89
C MET A 37 -24.03 24.16 6.46
N VAL A 38 -24.51 23.97 5.25
CA VAL A 38 -24.82 22.65 4.68
C VAL A 38 -23.84 22.33 3.56
N LEU A 39 -23.23 21.16 3.66
CA LEU A 39 -22.43 20.53 2.61
C LEU A 39 -23.16 19.26 2.16
N GLU A 40 -23.51 19.16 0.88
CA GLU A 40 -24.32 18.06 0.40
C GLU A 40 -23.87 17.55 -0.95
N ASN A 41 -23.95 16.24 -1.15
CA ASN A 41 -23.77 15.60 -2.45
C ASN A 41 -24.86 14.54 -2.70
N ALA A 42 -24.67 13.68 -3.70
CA ALA A 42 -25.62 12.62 -4.04
C ALA A 42 -25.83 11.58 -2.91
N HIS A 43 -24.88 11.45 -1.98
CA HIS A 43 -24.84 10.37 -0.98
C HIS A 43 -24.97 10.85 0.46
N VAL A 44 -24.49 12.06 0.74
CA VAL A 44 -24.39 12.58 2.11
C VAL A 44 -24.90 14.01 2.16
N ARG A 45 -25.60 14.33 3.24
CA ARG A 45 -25.87 15.69 3.69
C ARG A 45 -25.22 15.89 5.05
N LEU A 46 -24.41 16.93 5.18
CA LEU A 46 -23.74 17.35 6.40
C LEU A 46 -24.22 18.76 6.73
N ALA A 47 -24.80 18.95 7.92
CA ALA A 47 -25.15 20.28 8.42
C ALA A 47 -24.34 20.59 9.68
N VAL A 48 -23.78 21.81 9.72
CA VAL A 48 -23.00 22.30 10.86
C VAL A 48 -23.51 23.66 11.32
N LEU A 49 -23.44 23.91 12.62
CA LEU A 49 -23.65 25.24 13.19
C LEU A 49 -22.39 26.09 12.95
N PRO A 50 -22.50 27.32 12.41
CA PRO A 50 -21.35 28.18 12.12
C PRO A 50 -20.79 28.89 13.37
N ASP A 51 -20.96 28.28 14.55
CA ASP A 51 -20.44 28.77 15.83
C ASP A 51 -18.97 28.31 16.03
N PRO A 52 -18.19 28.93 16.93
CA PRO A 52 -16.85 28.48 17.26
C PRO A 52 -16.84 27.00 17.66
N GLY A 53 -16.14 26.16 16.89
CA GLY A 53 -16.12 24.69 17.05
C GLY A 53 -16.93 23.90 16.03
N ALA A 54 -17.75 24.57 15.20
CA ALA A 54 -18.47 24.00 14.06
C ALA A 54 -19.21 22.68 14.37
N THR A 55 -20.16 22.76 15.29
CA THR A 55 -20.90 21.60 15.78
C THR A 55 -21.67 20.93 14.63
N VAL A 56 -21.39 19.64 14.39
CA VAL A 56 -22.14 18.82 13.43
C VAL A 56 -23.51 18.49 14.04
N VAL A 57 -24.57 18.90 13.35
CA VAL A 57 -25.96 18.66 13.79
C VAL A 57 -26.68 17.64 12.93
N GLU A 58 -26.20 17.42 11.70
CA GLU A 58 -26.68 16.36 10.81
C GLU A 58 -25.51 15.72 10.07
N PHE A 59 -25.53 14.39 9.98
CA PHE A 59 -24.75 13.61 9.02
C PHE A 59 -25.66 12.53 8.46
N ILE A 60 -26.34 12.83 7.36
CA ILE A 60 -27.37 11.97 6.80
C ILE A 60 -26.79 11.19 5.62
N ASN A 61 -26.91 9.86 5.66
CA ASN A 61 -26.72 9.02 4.50
C ASN A 61 -28.02 8.99 3.68
N LYS A 62 -28.00 9.64 2.50
CA LYS A 62 -29.18 9.78 1.64
C LYS A 62 -29.69 8.46 1.06
N LYS A 63 -28.87 7.41 1.04
CA LYS A 63 -29.30 6.07 0.60
C LYS A 63 -30.14 5.37 1.66
N THR A 64 -29.78 5.51 2.93
CA THR A 64 -30.45 4.80 4.04
C THR A 64 -31.42 5.68 4.81
N GLY A 65 -31.38 7.00 4.61
CA GLY A 65 -32.11 7.98 5.42
C GLY A 65 -31.54 8.14 6.83
N HIS A 66 -30.48 7.41 7.18
CA HIS A 66 -29.94 7.36 8.53
C HIS A 66 -29.16 8.62 8.87
N ASN A 67 -29.49 9.26 9.99
CA ASN A 67 -28.74 10.39 10.55
C ASN A 67 -27.81 9.86 11.64
N PHE A 68 -26.51 9.99 11.43
CA PHE A 68 -25.51 9.47 12.37
C PHE A 68 -25.25 10.40 13.56
N VAL A 69 -26.00 11.49 13.69
CA VAL A 69 -25.91 12.43 14.82
C VAL A 69 -27.03 12.14 15.82
N ALA A 70 -26.65 11.63 17.00
CA ALA A 70 -27.60 11.34 18.07
C ALA A 70 -28.30 12.62 18.54
N GLY A 71 -29.62 12.64 18.43
CA GLY A 71 -30.42 13.76 18.95
C GLY A 71 -30.14 15.11 18.27
N GLY A 72 -29.77 15.12 16.98
CA GLY A 72 -29.52 16.35 16.19
C GLY A 72 -30.58 17.45 16.36
N ASP A 73 -31.86 17.08 16.36
CA ASP A 73 -32.99 18.01 16.57
C ASP A 73 -32.96 18.69 17.95
N LYS A 74 -32.43 18.01 18.96
CA LYS A 74 -32.30 18.55 20.33
C LYS A 74 -31.21 19.63 20.39
N VAL A 75 -30.18 19.54 19.56
CA VAL A 75 -29.11 20.55 19.45
C VAL A 75 -29.64 21.84 18.82
N LEU A 76 -30.50 21.70 17.81
CA LEU A 76 -31.16 22.82 17.16
C LEU A 76 -32.09 23.56 18.14
N ALA A 77 -32.78 22.82 19.01
CA ALA A 77 -33.61 23.37 20.09
C ALA A 77 -32.84 23.93 21.32
N GLY A 78 -31.51 24.12 21.21
CA GLY A 78 -30.68 24.70 22.27
C GLY A 78 -30.37 23.79 23.45
N ARG A 79 -30.62 22.48 23.33
CA ARG A 79 -30.29 21.48 24.37
C ARG A 79 -28.94 20.81 24.07
N LEU A 80 -28.32 20.24 25.10
CA LEU A 80 -27.07 19.47 24.94
C LEU A 80 -27.33 18.26 24.02
N GLY A 81 -26.64 18.26 22.87
CA GLY A 81 -26.51 17.07 22.03
C GLY A 81 -25.48 16.12 22.62
N TRP A 82 -25.72 14.83 22.44
CA TRP A 82 -24.70 13.82 22.68
C TRP A 82 -24.10 13.50 21.31
N GLY A 83 -22.77 13.41 21.23
CA GLY A 83 -22.09 13.12 19.96
C GLY A 83 -22.60 11.83 19.30
N TRP A 84 -22.26 11.65 18.02
CA TRP A 84 -22.52 10.50 17.11
C TRP A 84 -23.36 9.37 17.71
N GLU A 85 -24.50 9.03 17.08
CA GLU A 85 -25.41 7.98 17.55
C GLU A 85 -24.66 6.84 18.23
N ASP A 86 -24.91 6.77 19.54
CA ASP A 86 -24.28 5.87 20.49
C ASP A 86 -24.12 4.48 19.85
N TYR A 87 -22.86 4.08 19.62
CA TYR A 87 -22.43 2.85 18.93
C TYR A 87 -22.91 1.54 19.61
N TYR A 88 -23.78 1.61 20.61
CA TYR A 88 -24.17 0.54 21.52
C TYR A 88 -25.22 -0.43 20.97
N THR A 89 -25.87 -0.17 19.84
CA THR A 89 -26.69 -1.19 19.14
C THR A 89 -25.92 -1.94 18.05
N LEU A 90 -24.63 -1.68 17.91
CA LEU A 90 -23.72 -2.50 17.12
C LEU A 90 -23.00 -3.50 18.03
N GLU A 91 -23.75 -4.34 18.76
CA GLU A 91 -23.20 -5.54 19.42
C GLU A 91 -22.57 -6.52 18.40
N ALA A 92 -22.75 -6.29 17.10
CA ALA A 92 -21.99 -6.92 16.02
C ALA A 92 -20.57 -6.31 15.80
N LEU A 93 -20.22 -5.19 16.42
CA LEU A 93 -18.90 -4.54 16.35
C LEU A 93 -17.97 -4.87 17.52
N ASP A 94 -18.41 -5.67 18.50
CA ASP A 94 -17.49 -6.31 19.47
C ASP A 94 -16.53 -7.31 18.77
N GLN A 95 -16.74 -7.56 17.47
CA GLN A 95 -15.79 -8.23 16.57
C GLN A 95 -14.71 -7.32 15.97
N PHE A 96 -14.74 -6.00 16.20
CA PHE A 96 -13.82 -5.04 15.57
C PHE A 96 -13.01 -4.15 16.51
N GLY A 97 -13.15 -4.31 17.83
CA GLY A 97 -12.14 -3.95 18.83
C GLY A 97 -11.31 -2.68 18.56
N LYS A 98 -11.96 -1.57 18.19
CA LYS A 98 -11.28 -0.29 17.92
C LYS A 98 -12.08 0.83 18.56
N SER A 99 -11.53 1.35 19.64
CA SER A 99 -11.80 2.71 20.13
C SER A 99 -11.65 3.71 18.97
N VAL A 100 -12.76 4.30 18.56
CA VAL A 100 -12.86 5.32 17.51
C VAL A 100 -12.49 6.67 18.11
N TYR A 101 -11.38 7.26 17.63
CA TYR A 101 -11.10 8.68 17.80
C TYR A 101 -11.46 9.40 16.50
N SER A 102 -12.37 10.38 16.58
CA SER A 102 -12.66 11.32 15.49
C SER A 102 -12.24 12.73 15.89
N LEU A 103 -11.44 13.40 15.06
CA LEU A 103 -11.34 14.86 15.06
C LEU A 103 -11.73 15.40 13.67
N PRO A 104 -12.58 16.43 13.60
CA PRO A 104 -13.11 16.99 12.38
C PRO A 104 -12.12 17.97 11.74
N TYR A 105 -12.23 18.17 10.43
CA TYR A 105 -11.40 19.00 9.56
C TYR A 105 -10.17 18.31 8.93
N THR A 106 -10.42 17.78 7.74
CA THR A 106 -9.45 17.42 6.70
C THR A 106 -8.50 16.26 7.02
N CYS A 107 -9.08 15.09 7.24
CA CYS A 107 -8.43 13.83 6.90
C CYS A 107 -9.48 12.91 6.29
N GLU A 108 -9.76 13.10 5.00
CA GLU A 108 -10.32 12.00 4.19
C GLU A 108 -9.28 10.89 4.14
N PHE A 109 -9.25 10.03 5.17
CA PHE A 109 -8.90 8.65 4.93
C PHE A 109 -10.14 8.05 4.28
N ARG A 110 -10.18 8.06 2.95
CA ARG A 110 -11.06 7.12 2.27
C ARG A 110 -10.76 5.75 2.86
N ASP A 111 -11.80 4.99 3.18
CA ASP A 111 -11.77 3.52 3.21
C ASP A 111 -11.46 3.01 1.79
N ALA A 112 -10.30 3.43 1.29
CA ALA A 112 -9.65 2.90 0.12
C ALA A 112 -8.72 1.80 0.63
N PRO A 113 -8.56 0.70 -0.13
CA PRO A 113 -7.66 -0.40 0.18
C PRO A 113 -6.26 0.03 0.63
N GLY A 114 -5.79 1.21 0.19
CA GLY A 114 -4.48 1.74 0.57
C GLY A 114 -4.26 1.94 2.07
N GLY A 115 -5.26 2.42 2.83
CA GLY A 115 -5.13 2.58 4.29
C GLY A 115 -4.97 1.24 5.02
N LYS A 116 -5.62 0.18 4.52
CA LYS A 116 -5.45 -1.20 5.00
C LYS A 116 -4.05 -1.73 4.68
N THR A 117 -3.55 -1.49 3.47
CA THR A 117 -2.17 -1.84 3.08
C THR A 117 -1.13 -1.29 4.05
N LEU A 118 -1.25 -0.01 4.41
CA LEU A 118 -0.31 0.64 5.32
C LEU A 118 -0.34 0.00 6.72
N LYS A 119 -1.54 -0.24 7.26
CA LYS A 119 -1.73 -0.87 8.57
C LYS A 119 -1.17 -2.30 8.62
N THR A 120 -1.35 -3.07 7.55
CA THR A 120 -0.96 -4.48 7.55
C THR A 120 0.51 -4.68 7.18
N CYS A 121 1.03 -3.98 6.16
CA CYS A 121 2.44 -4.11 5.77
C CYS A 121 3.41 -3.56 6.83
N ARG A 122 2.97 -2.56 7.60
CA ARG A 122 3.78 -1.88 8.63
C ARG A 122 5.14 -1.38 8.09
N PHE A 123 5.09 -0.75 6.92
CA PHE A 123 6.26 -0.09 6.33
C PHE A 123 6.48 1.33 6.87
N ASP A 124 5.62 1.81 7.77
CA ASP A 124 5.73 3.10 8.46
C ASP A 124 7.09 3.26 9.14
N ALA A 125 7.46 2.35 10.03
CA ALA A 125 8.74 2.40 10.73
C ALA A 125 9.95 2.36 9.78
N LEU A 126 9.84 1.63 8.66
CA LEU A 126 10.89 1.57 7.65
C LEU A 126 10.99 2.90 6.89
N ALA A 127 9.84 3.48 6.53
CA ALA A 127 9.80 4.76 5.84
C ALA A 127 10.37 5.86 6.73
N ASP A 128 9.99 5.90 8.01
CA ASP A 128 10.52 6.86 8.99
C ASP A 128 12.04 6.71 9.16
N LYS A 129 12.55 5.47 9.30
CA LYS A 129 13.98 5.18 9.43
C LYS A 129 14.79 5.78 8.28
N HIS A 130 14.27 5.69 7.06
CA HIS A 130 14.96 6.13 5.84
C HIS A 130 14.54 7.51 5.35
N GLY A 131 13.68 8.21 6.11
CA GLY A 131 13.07 9.48 5.68
C GLY A 131 12.34 9.38 4.35
N ALA A 132 11.77 8.21 4.03
CA ALA A 132 11.08 7.86 2.79
C ALA A 132 9.61 8.29 2.78
N PHE A 133 9.07 8.62 1.60
CA PHE A 133 7.62 8.75 1.47
C PHE A 133 6.98 7.39 1.24
N LEU A 134 5.95 7.09 2.04
CA LEU A 134 5.15 5.88 1.88
C LEU A 134 3.85 6.19 1.15
N LEU A 135 3.66 5.60 -0.02
CA LEU A 135 2.47 5.75 -0.85
C LEU A 135 1.71 4.44 -0.92
N SER A 136 0.39 4.51 -0.77
CA SER A 136 -0.50 3.38 -1.04
C SER A 136 -1.63 3.80 -1.98
N PRO A 137 -1.40 3.75 -3.31
CA PRO A 137 -2.37 4.24 -4.27
C PRO A 137 -3.61 3.33 -4.30
N GLY A 138 -4.78 3.92 -4.15
CA GLY A 138 -6.05 3.27 -4.47
C GLY A 138 -6.34 3.41 -5.96
N PHE A 139 -6.20 2.33 -6.72
CA PHE A 139 -6.50 2.36 -8.15
C PHE A 139 -7.95 2.01 -8.48
N ARG A 140 -8.41 2.46 -9.66
CA ARG A 140 -9.81 2.41 -10.06
C ARG A 140 -10.04 1.67 -11.38
N GLY A 141 -11.06 0.81 -11.43
CA GLY A 141 -11.45 0.08 -12.65
C GLY A 141 -10.52 -1.09 -13.04
N PRO A 142 -10.91 -1.94 -14.00
CA PRO A 142 -10.29 -3.26 -14.23
C PRO A 142 -8.87 -3.21 -14.83
N LYS A 143 -8.55 -2.14 -15.56
CA LYS A 143 -7.25 -1.96 -16.24
C LYS A 143 -6.17 -1.33 -15.36
N TYR A 144 -6.37 -1.30 -14.05
CA TYR A 144 -5.43 -0.64 -13.15
C TYR A 144 -4.04 -1.30 -13.10
N ARG A 145 -3.94 -2.56 -13.49
CA ARG A 145 -2.68 -3.30 -13.61
C ARG A 145 -1.89 -2.95 -14.87
N GLU A 146 -2.48 -2.20 -15.81
CA GLU A 146 -1.86 -1.81 -17.07
C GLU A 146 -1.33 -0.37 -16.94
N PRO A 147 -0.06 -0.17 -16.54
CA PRO A 147 0.50 1.17 -16.32
C PRO A 147 0.40 2.06 -17.56
N GLU A 148 0.50 1.48 -18.75
CA GLU A 148 0.41 2.15 -20.04
C GLU A 148 -0.94 2.84 -20.26
N VAL A 149 -2.04 2.26 -19.73
CA VAL A 149 -3.39 2.76 -19.98
C VAL A 149 -3.65 4.03 -19.19
N TRP A 150 -3.49 3.98 -17.87
CA TRP A 150 -3.75 5.15 -17.03
C TRP A 150 -3.03 5.12 -15.66
N SER A 151 -2.89 3.96 -15.03
CA SER A 151 -2.45 3.87 -13.63
C SER A 151 -0.99 4.27 -13.44
N GLY A 152 -0.13 4.01 -14.43
CA GLY A 152 1.26 4.42 -14.43
C GLY A 152 1.41 5.94 -14.55
N LYS A 153 0.66 6.56 -15.47
CA LYS A 153 0.62 8.03 -15.62
C LYS A 153 0.10 8.70 -14.35
N PHE A 154 -0.97 8.16 -13.77
CA PHE A 154 -1.54 8.65 -12.51
C PHE A 154 -0.52 8.60 -11.38
N LEU A 155 0.19 7.47 -11.22
CA LEU A 155 1.24 7.36 -10.21
C LEU A 155 2.40 8.35 -10.47
N LYS A 156 2.86 8.50 -11.71
CA LYS A 156 3.92 9.48 -12.05
C LYS A 156 3.48 10.90 -11.69
N SER A 157 2.23 11.28 -11.94
CA SER A 157 1.71 12.60 -11.55
C SER A 157 1.67 12.77 -10.03
N ALA A 158 1.20 11.78 -9.28
CA ALA A 158 1.18 11.83 -7.82
C ALA A 158 2.59 11.98 -7.22
N VAL A 159 3.56 11.23 -7.76
CA VAL A 159 4.98 11.35 -7.39
C VAL A 159 5.52 12.74 -7.74
N ALA A 160 5.24 13.26 -8.93
CA ALA A 160 5.70 14.57 -9.36
C ALA A 160 5.17 15.71 -8.47
N GLU A 161 3.91 15.62 -8.02
CA GLU A 161 3.33 16.58 -7.06
C GLU A 161 4.05 16.55 -5.70
N LEU A 162 4.43 15.36 -5.22
CA LEU A 162 5.23 15.23 -4.00
C LEU A 162 6.64 15.80 -4.18
N GLU A 163 7.31 15.45 -5.28
CA GLU A 163 8.62 15.97 -5.62
C GLU A 163 8.61 17.49 -5.68
N LYS A 164 7.59 18.09 -6.32
CA LYS A 164 7.40 19.55 -6.38
C LYS A 164 7.12 20.15 -5.01
N LYS A 165 6.16 19.59 -4.25
CA LYS A 165 5.75 20.11 -2.93
C LYS A 165 6.93 20.15 -1.95
N TYR A 166 7.79 19.13 -1.97
CA TYR A 166 8.93 19.02 -1.07
C TYR A 166 10.26 19.46 -1.71
N LYS A 167 10.23 20.06 -2.91
CA LYS A 167 11.42 20.55 -3.64
C LYS A 167 12.49 19.48 -3.83
N LEU A 168 12.07 18.24 -4.10
CA LEU A 168 12.94 17.10 -4.33
C LEU A 168 13.36 17.04 -5.80
N LYS A 169 14.55 16.52 -6.07
CA LYS A 169 14.90 16.02 -7.40
C LYS A 169 14.02 14.80 -7.75
N PRO A 170 13.90 14.42 -9.03
CA PRO A 170 13.23 13.18 -9.39
C PRO A 170 13.79 11.99 -8.62
N GLN A 171 12.95 11.33 -7.83
CA GLN A 171 13.34 10.20 -6.99
C GLN A 171 13.13 8.87 -7.71
N LYS A 172 13.89 7.87 -7.27
CA LYS A 172 13.65 6.47 -7.63
C LYS A 172 12.57 5.88 -6.71
N LEU A 173 11.78 4.98 -7.27
CA LEU A 173 10.64 4.33 -6.64
C LEU A 173 11.02 2.92 -6.20
N LEU A 174 10.54 2.52 -5.02
CA LEU A 174 10.52 1.13 -4.60
C LEU A 174 9.08 0.65 -4.67
N PHE A 175 8.85 -0.49 -5.30
CA PHE A 175 7.52 -1.09 -5.36
C PHE A 175 7.43 -2.28 -4.42
N TYR A 176 6.30 -2.43 -3.74
CA TYR A 176 5.94 -3.68 -3.10
C TYR A 176 4.44 -3.92 -3.28
N GLY A 177 4.04 -5.15 -3.51
CA GLY A 177 2.63 -5.45 -3.60
C GLY A 177 2.28 -6.89 -3.34
N TYR A 178 1.03 -7.08 -2.93
CA TYR A 178 0.44 -8.38 -2.65
C TYR A 178 -0.56 -8.72 -3.77
N ALA A 179 -0.58 -9.98 -4.22
CA ALA A 179 -1.45 -10.49 -5.28
C ALA A 179 -1.43 -9.59 -6.53
N GLU A 180 -2.58 -9.04 -6.94
CA GLU A 180 -2.70 -8.12 -8.07
C GLU A 180 -1.88 -6.82 -7.87
N GLY A 181 -1.59 -6.44 -6.63
CA GLY A 181 -0.66 -5.36 -6.32
C GLY A 181 0.80 -5.74 -6.60
N GLY A 182 1.17 -7.01 -6.41
CA GLY A 182 2.46 -7.55 -6.82
C GLY A 182 2.61 -7.57 -8.34
N GLU A 183 1.51 -7.85 -9.04
CA GLU A 183 1.45 -7.73 -10.51
C GLU A 183 1.65 -6.26 -10.94
N CYS A 184 1.01 -5.30 -10.26
CA CYS A 184 1.28 -3.88 -10.48
C CYS A 184 2.76 -3.52 -10.25
N ALA A 185 3.35 -3.96 -9.13
CA ALA A 185 4.76 -3.69 -8.81
C ALA A 185 5.69 -4.17 -9.94
N ASN A 186 5.46 -5.39 -10.44
CA ASN A 186 6.21 -5.94 -11.56
C ASN A 186 5.98 -5.16 -12.86
N ARG A 187 4.73 -4.94 -13.26
CA ARG A 187 4.40 -4.27 -14.53
C ARG A 187 4.86 -2.82 -14.54
N PHE A 188 4.75 -2.10 -13.43
CA PHE A 188 5.19 -0.72 -13.30
C PHE A 188 6.71 -0.64 -13.44
N TYR A 189 7.42 -1.59 -12.84
CA TYR A 189 8.86 -1.72 -13.04
C TYR A 189 9.23 -1.89 -14.51
N PHE A 190 8.57 -2.79 -15.24
CA PHE A 190 8.84 -2.99 -16.67
C PHE A 190 8.40 -1.83 -17.57
N TRP A 191 7.44 -1.01 -17.13
CA TRP A 191 6.96 0.13 -17.88
C TRP A 191 7.84 1.39 -17.71
N MET A 192 8.40 1.60 -16.52
CA MET A 192 9.26 2.74 -16.21
C MET A 192 10.53 2.34 -15.45
N PRO A 193 11.36 1.44 -16.02
CA PRO A 193 12.54 0.91 -15.32
C PRO A 193 13.52 2.01 -14.89
N GLU A 194 13.57 3.12 -15.62
CA GLU A 194 14.39 4.28 -15.32
C GLU A 194 13.97 5.01 -14.03
N ARG A 195 12.77 4.74 -13.50
CA ARG A 195 12.27 5.33 -12.26
C ARG A 195 12.29 4.38 -11.08
N VAL A 196 12.71 3.13 -11.23
CA VAL A 196 12.64 2.13 -10.15
C VAL A 196 14.03 1.84 -9.57
N ARG A 197 14.12 1.67 -8.25
CA ARG A 197 15.33 1.21 -7.53
C ARG A 197 15.21 -0.26 -7.15
N ALA A 198 14.02 -0.74 -6.78
CA ALA A 198 13.75 -2.14 -6.50
C ALA A 198 12.23 -2.43 -6.55
N TRP A 199 11.85 -3.70 -6.69
CA TRP A 199 10.44 -4.10 -6.60
C TRP A 199 10.26 -5.44 -5.87
N GLY A 200 9.13 -5.60 -5.18
CA GLY A 200 8.77 -6.82 -4.48
C GLY A 200 7.34 -7.24 -4.76
N ALA A 201 7.12 -8.55 -4.81
CA ALA A 201 5.80 -9.14 -4.98
C ALA A 201 5.61 -10.33 -4.02
N HIS A 202 4.42 -10.39 -3.42
CA HIS A 202 3.95 -11.54 -2.66
C HIS A 202 2.70 -12.14 -3.30
N ASP A 203 2.64 -13.46 -3.46
CA ASP A 203 1.48 -14.19 -4.00
C ASP A 203 0.94 -13.64 -5.33
N CYS A 204 1.86 -13.15 -6.17
CA CYS A 204 1.52 -12.63 -7.49
C CYS A 204 1.24 -13.74 -8.49
N THR A 205 0.22 -13.55 -9.33
CA THR A 205 -0.18 -14.51 -10.37
C THR A 205 0.25 -14.10 -11.77
N GLY A 206 0.77 -12.88 -11.96
CA GLY A 206 1.10 -12.32 -13.27
C GLY A 206 2.46 -11.63 -13.29
N TYR A 207 3.38 -12.14 -14.10
CA TYR A 207 4.66 -11.51 -14.37
C TYR A 207 4.69 -11.00 -15.81
N SER A 208 5.34 -9.86 -16.01
CA SER A 208 5.62 -9.31 -17.33
C SER A 208 6.46 -10.30 -18.14
N GLY A 209 6.05 -10.57 -19.38
CA GLY A 209 6.84 -11.32 -20.35
C GLY A 209 7.93 -10.49 -21.05
N LYS A 210 8.06 -9.19 -20.70
CA LYS A 210 9.11 -8.33 -21.27
C LYS A 210 10.48 -8.77 -20.72
N SER A 211 11.49 -8.83 -21.57
CA SER A 211 12.88 -9.07 -21.15
C SER A 211 13.57 -7.77 -20.72
N MET A 212 14.54 -7.87 -19.81
CA MET A 212 15.35 -6.74 -19.38
C MET A 212 16.79 -7.19 -19.12
N ARG A 213 17.78 -6.39 -19.53
CA ARG A 213 19.19 -6.63 -19.24
C ARG A 213 19.59 -5.92 -17.95
N ASN A 214 20.34 -6.61 -17.08
CA ASN A 214 20.71 -6.15 -15.74
C ASN A 214 19.52 -5.61 -14.92
N PRO A 215 18.48 -6.43 -14.67
CA PRO A 215 17.35 -6.00 -13.86
C PRO A 215 17.74 -5.52 -12.46
N PHE A 216 16.92 -4.63 -11.88
CA PHE A 216 17.09 -4.09 -10.53
C PHE A 216 16.85 -5.17 -9.46
N PRO A 217 17.20 -4.93 -8.20
CA PRO A 217 16.88 -5.85 -7.12
C PRO A 217 15.38 -6.17 -7.04
N ALA A 218 15.08 -7.46 -6.86
CA ALA A 218 13.72 -7.97 -6.77
C ALA A 218 13.51 -8.89 -5.57
N LEU A 219 12.29 -8.88 -5.01
CA LEU A 219 11.82 -9.84 -4.02
C LEU A 219 10.57 -10.55 -4.55
N VAL A 220 10.61 -11.88 -4.60
CA VAL A 220 9.43 -12.69 -4.93
C VAL A 220 9.18 -13.65 -3.77
N THR A 221 8.00 -13.54 -3.18
CA THR A 221 7.59 -14.41 -2.08
C THR A 221 6.23 -15.02 -2.35
N ARG A 222 5.99 -16.21 -1.79
CA ARG A 222 4.73 -16.93 -1.99
C ARG A 222 4.37 -17.77 -0.78
N GLY A 223 3.08 -17.93 -0.48
CA GLY A 223 2.54 -18.94 0.43
C GLY A 223 2.18 -20.26 -0.30
N ASP A 224 1.30 -21.06 0.29
CA ASP A 224 0.78 -22.34 -0.22
C ASP A 224 -0.27 -22.20 -1.34
N GLY A 225 -0.14 -21.16 -2.15
CA GLY A 225 -1.05 -20.86 -3.25
C GLY A 225 -1.08 -21.93 -4.35
N ASN A 226 -1.92 -21.68 -5.35
CA ASN A 226 -2.18 -22.60 -6.46
C ASN A 226 -0.88 -23.07 -7.16
N ARG A 227 -0.57 -24.37 -7.04
CA ARG A 227 0.64 -25.00 -7.61
C ARG A 227 0.75 -24.82 -9.13
N SER A 228 -0.36 -24.63 -9.84
CA SER A 228 -0.33 -24.41 -11.30
C SER A 228 0.35 -23.10 -11.73
N LEU A 229 0.57 -22.17 -10.79
CA LEU A 229 1.27 -20.91 -11.05
C LEU A 229 2.78 -20.97 -10.75
N LEU A 230 3.31 -22.13 -10.34
CA LEU A 230 4.73 -22.28 -9.98
C LEU A 230 5.64 -22.28 -11.20
N GLU A 231 5.21 -22.85 -12.32
CA GLU A 231 6.04 -22.91 -13.53
C GLU A 231 6.28 -21.53 -14.14
N ALA A 232 5.24 -20.71 -14.26
CA ALA A 232 5.36 -19.37 -14.83
C ALA A 232 6.25 -18.47 -13.95
N GLU A 233 6.10 -18.55 -12.63
CA GLU A 233 6.99 -17.86 -11.69
C GLU A 233 8.42 -18.36 -11.81
N GLN A 234 8.64 -19.68 -11.86
CA GLN A 234 9.98 -20.26 -12.01
C GLN A 234 10.65 -19.78 -13.29
N ARG A 235 9.96 -19.83 -14.43
CA ARG A 235 10.47 -19.33 -15.71
C ARG A 235 10.83 -17.85 -15.63
N PHE A 236 9.99 -17.05 -14.98
CA PHE A 236 10.29 -15.63 -14.74
C PHE A 236 11.54 -15.44 -13.89
N ILE A 237 11.66 -16.15 -12.75
CA ILE A 237 12.80 -16.03 -11.83
C ILE A 237 14.12 -16.42 -12.49
N VAL A 238 14.12 -17.57 -13.19
CA VAL A 238 15.28 -18.04 -13.96
C VAL A 238 15.68 -16.99 -14.98
N GLY A 239 14.74 -16.51 -15.80
CA GLY A 239 15.02 -15.48 -16.80
C GLY A 239 15.53 -14.17 -16.20
N TYR A 240 14.98 -13.75 -15.06
CA TYR A 240 15.37 -12.53 -14.35
C TYR A 240 16.82 -12.60 -13.84
N ARG A 241 17.19 -13.72 -13.22
CA ARG A 241 18.53 -13.96 -12.68
C ARG A 241 19.56 -14.15 -13.79
N SER A 242 19.22 -14.94 -14.82
CA SER A 242 20.10 -15.16 -15.98
C SER A 242 20.37 -13.88 -16.77
N ALA A 243 19.46 -12.90 -16.71
CA ALA A 243 19.68 -11.58 -17.28
C ALA A 243 20.55 -10.63 -16.41
N GLY A 244 21.10 -11.13 -15.30
CA GLY A 244 21.96 -10.40 -14.37
C GLY A 244 21.24 -9.78 -13.16
N GLY A 245 19.95 -10.10 -12.95
CA GLY A 245 19.14 -9.53 -11.89
C GLY A 245 19.42 -10.13 -10.52
N SER A 246 19.35 -9.30 -9.48
CA SER A 246 19.48 -9.72 -8.07
C SER A 246 18.11 -10.01 -7.48
N LEU A 247 17.63 -11.26 -7.58
CA LEU A 247 16.28 -11.66 -7.14
C LEU A 247 16.34 -12.63 -5.95
N LEU A 248 15.77 -12.20 -4.82
CA LEU A 248 15.51 -13.05 -3.65
C LEU A 248 14.15 -13.72 -3.79
N ARG A 249 14.11 -15.04 -3.70
CA ARG A 249 12.91 -15.86 -3.72
C ARG A 249 12.71 -16.56 -2.38
N LYS A 250 11.49 -16.57 -1.85
CA LYS A 250 11.14 -17.47 -0.73
C LYS A 250 9.70 -17.96 -0.82
N ASN A 251 9.54 -19.28 -0.74
CA ASN A 251 8.25 -19.92 -0.50
C ASN A 251 8.07 -20.10 1.01
N PHE A 252 6.87 -19.87 1.52
CA PHE A 252 6.47 -20.03 2.92
C PHE A 252 5.47 -21.18 3.04
N PRO A 253 5.93 -22.43 3.22
CA PRO A 253 5.05 -23.58 3.38
C PRO A 253 4.17 -23.45 4.62
N GLY A 254 2.92 -23.88 4.55
CA GLY A 254 1.94 -23.82 5.65
C GLY A 254 1.30 -22.44 5.86
N ALA A 255 1.85 -21.38 5.27
CA ALA A 255 1.20 -20.08 5.21
C ALA A 255 0.25 -20.13 4.01
N GLY A 256 -1.07 -20.10 4.21
CA GLY A 256 -2.03 -20.02 3.10
C GLY A 256 -1.82 -18.77 2.22
N ARG A 257 -2.82 -18.35 1.45
CA ARG A 257 -2.72 -17.06 0.72
C ARG A 257 -2.60 -15.84 1.63
N ASP A 258 -2.86 -15.98 2.93
CA ASP A 258 -2.83 -14.87 3.87
C ASP A 258 -1.43 -14.50 4.37
N TRP A 259 -1.37 -13.27 4.87
CA TRP A 259 -0.22 -12.54 5.38
C TRP A 259 0.54 -13.31 6.47
N GLY A 260 1.44 -14.21 6.08
CA GLY A 260 2.38 -14.80 7.02
C GLY A 260 3.28 -13.71 7.62
N THR A 261 3.46 -13.68 8.94
CA THR A 261 4.37 -12.75 9.64
C THR A 261 5.78 -12.76 9.02
N GLY A 262 6.24 -13.94 8.58
CA GLY A 262 7.53 -14.13 7.93
C GLY A 262 7.69 -13.45 6.56
N SER A 263 6.65 -13.40 5.71
CA SER A 263 6.79 -12.82 4.36
C SER A 263 6.91 -11.30 4.42
N LEU A 264 6.14 -10.65 5.31
CA LEU A 264 6.27 -9.23 5.58
C LEU A 264 7.55 -8.89 6.32
N GLU A 265 7.98 -9.71 7.27
CA GLU A 265 9.26 -9.51 7.95
C GLU A 265 10.42 -9.57 6.93
N LEU A 266 10.40 -10.55 6.03
CA LEU A 266 11.38 -10.65 4.95
C LEU A 266 11.34 -9.45 4.02
N ALA A 267 10.14 -8.99 3.65
CA ALA A 267 9.97 -7.80 2.82
C ALA A 267 10.54 -6.54 3.49
N ARG A 268 10.30 -6.36 4.79
CA ARG A 268 10.84 -5.23 5.56
C ARG A 268 12.36 -5.29 5.63
N LEU A 269 12.93 -6.45 5.98
CA LEU A 269 14.39 -6.64 6.06
C LEU A 269 15.07 -6.42 4.70
N TRP A 270 14.46 -6.93 3.63
CA TRP A 270 15.00 -6.77 2.28
C TRP A 270 14.91 -5.32 1.79
N LEU A 271 13.77 -4.64 1.98
CA LEU A 271 13.64 -3.22 1.65
C LEU A 271 14.60 -2.36 2.49
N ASP A 272 14.81 -2.69 3.77
CA ASP A 272 15.77 -2.02 4.64
C ASP A 272 17.20 -2.13 4.10
N ALA A 273 17.62 -3.33 3.69
CA ALA A 273 18.93 -3.56 3.11
C ALA A 273 19.10 -2.80 1.77
N VAL A 274 18.06 -2.78 0.92
CA VAL A 274 18.08 -2.03 -0.35
C VAL A 274 18.18 -0.52 -0.11
N LEU A 275 17.42 0.02 0.84
CA LEU A 275 17.44 1.44 1.19
C LEU A 275 18.75 1.85 1.86
N SER A 276 19.34 0.95 2.65
CA SER A 276 20.65 1.12 3.29
C SER A 276 21.83 0.90 2.34
N GLU A 277 21.56 0.55 1.07
CA GLU A 277 22.58 0.21 0.05
C GLU A 277 23.57 -0.86 0.53
N GLU A 278 23.07 -1.82 1.32
CA GLU A 278 23.85 -2.95 1.79
C GLU A 278 24.37 -3.77 0.59
N ARG A 279 25.58 -4.32 0.76
CA ARG A 279 26.15 -5.24 -0.22
C ARG A 279 25.75 -6.67 0.12
N VAL A 280 25.47 -7.48 -0.90
CA VAL A 280 25.28 -8.91 -0.73
C VAL A 280 26.53 -9.51 -0.08
N GLN A 281 26.33 -10.30 0.98
CA GLN A 281 27.38 -10.98 1.75
C GLN A 281 27.44 -12.48 1.43
N GLU A 282 26.27 -13.09 1.23
CA GLU A 282 26.11 -14.53 1.03
C GLU A 282 25.08 -14.82 -0.07
N TYR A 283 25.14 -16.03 -0.61
CA TYR A 283 24.14 -16.56 -1.54
C TYR A 283 23.58 -17.88 -1.05
N GLY A 284 22.26 -18.04 -1.10
CA GLY A 284 21.56 -19.30 -0.87
C GLY A 284 21.13 -19.96 -2.19
N GLU A 285 21.16 -21.29 -2.24
CA GLU A 285 20.70 -22.09 -3.39
C GLU A 285 19.28 -22.61 -3.17
N ASP A 286 18.35 -22.28 -4.08
CA ASP A 286 16.91 -22.61 -3.95
C ASP A 286 16.62 -24.08 -3.60
N GLU A 287 17.37 -25.03 -4.18
CA GLU A 287 17.05 -26.46 -4.11
C GLU A 287 17.67 -27.17 -2.90
N THR A 288 18.90 -26.82 -2.56
CA THR A 288 19.68 -27.51 -1.52
C THR A 288 19.69 -26.78 -0.19
N LEU A 289 19.21 -25.54 -0.16
CA LEU A 289 19.34 -24.60 0.96
C LEU A 289 20.80 -24.31 1.36
N ARG A 290 21.76 -24.68 0.51
CA ARG A 290 23.18 -24.43 0.73
C ARG A 290 23.43 -22.91 0.70
N VAL A 291 24.20 -22.43 1.67
CA VAL A 291 24.66 -21.04 1.73
C VAL A 291 26.16 -20.98 1.47
N VAL A 292 26.57 -20.03 0.63
CA VAL A 292 27.99 -19.78 0.32
C VAL A 292 28.32 -18.28 0.44
N PRO A 293 29.54 -17.91 0.85
CA PRO A 293 29.98 -16.52 0.82
C PRO A 293 30.07 -16.00 -0.63
N VAL A 294 30.03 -14.68 -0.82
CA VAL A 294 30.15 -14.05 -2.16
C VAL A 294 31.37 -14.51 -2.95
N SER A 295 32.50 -14.79 -2.29
CA SER A 295 33.73 -15.31 -2.92
C SER A 295 33.51 -16.66 -3.62
N ARG A 296 32.52 -17.43 -3.18
CA ARG A 296 32.13 -18.75 -3.70
C ARG A 296 30.80 -18.73 -4.44
N LYS A 297 30.29 -17.57 -4.85
CA LYS A 297 29.00 -17.48 -5.57
C LYS A 297 28.95 -18.31 -6.85
N LYS A 298 30.10 -18.60 -7.47
CA LYS A 298 30.20 -19.44 -8.68
C LYS A 298 29.88 -20.92 -8.41
N ASP A 299 29.84 -21.33 -7.15
CA ASP A 299 29.49 -22.70 -6.73
C ASP A 299 27.98 -22.98 -6.81
N ILE A 300 27.16 -21.95 -7.02
CA ILE A 300 25.71 -22.04 -7.23
C ILE A 300 25.45 -21.52 -8.65
N GLU A 301 24.64 -22.17 -9.47
CA GLU A 301 24.30 -21.64 -10.80
C GLU A 301 23.46 -20.36 -10.71
N THR A 302 23.55 -19.48 -11.70
CA THR A 302 23.06 -18.09 -11.56
C THR A 302 21.56 -18.02 -11.29
N GLU A 303 20.79 -18.89 -11.94
CA GLU A 303 19.35 -19.05 -11.86
C GLU A 303 18.84 -19.51 -10.48
N TYR A 304 19.70 -20.10 -9.64
CA TYR A 304 19.34 -20.62 -8.31
C TYR A 304 19.83 -19.75 -7.15
N ARG A 305 20.52 -18.63 -7.44
CA ARG A 305 21.13 -17.76 -6.42
C ARG A 305 20.12 -16.81 -5.75
N ASN A 306 20.00 -16.92 -4.44
CA ASN A 306 19.31 -15.97 -3.57
C ASN A 306 20.31 -15.03 -2.90
N PRO A 307 20.27 -13.70 -3.13
CA PRO A 307 21.17 -12.76 -2.50
C PRO A 307 20.78 -12.48 -1.04
N PHE A 308 21.73 -12.63 -0.11
CA PHE A 308 21.57 -12.24 1.29
C PHE A 308 22.45 -11.04 1.61
N TYR A 309 21.81 -9.91 1.94
CA TYR A 309 22.48 -8.66 2.30
C TYR A 309 22.99 -8.68 3.75
N ASN A 310 22.33 -9.44 4.62
CA ASN A 310 22.72 -9.63 6.01
C ASN A 310 22.21 -10.98 6.54
N SER A 311 22.70 -11.36 7.73
CA SER A 311 22.35 -12.63 8.37
C SER A 311 20.86 -12.77 8.67
N LYS A 312 20.15 -11.66 8.98
CA LYS A 312 18.72 -11.72 9.30
C LYS A 312 17.89 -12.20 8.11
N ILE A 313 18.21 -11.74 6.90
CA ILE A 313 17.57 -12.20 5.66
C ILE A 313 17.84 -13.68 5.44
N ARG A 314 19.11 -14.12 5.57
CA ARG A 314 19.49 -15.53 5.45
C ARG A 314 18.73 -16.41 6.44
N ASP A 315 18.74 -16.02 7.72
CA ASP A 315 18.15 -16.82 8.80
C ASP A 315 16.64 -16.95 8.62
N LEU A 316 15.97 -15.93 8.10
CA LEU A 316 14.54 -15.99 7.77
C LEU A 316 14.25 -16.80 6.50
N TRP A 317 15.19 -16.81 5.54
CA TRP A 317 15.07 -17.61 4.32
C TRP A 317 15.24 -19.12 4.58
N LEU A 318 16.11 -19.49 5.53
CA LEU A 318 16.38 -20.88 5.93
C LEU A 318 15.27 -21.52 6.79
N ARG A 319 14.40 -20.72 7.40
CA ARG A 319 13.22 -21.19 8.14
C ARG A 319 12.12 -21.66 7.18
#